data_AF-A0A1G3J5M8-F1
#
_entry.id   AF-A0A1G3J5M8-F1
#
_cell.length_a   1.000
_cell.length_b   1.000
_cell.length_c   1.000
_cell.angle_alpha   90.00
_cell.angle_beta   90.00
_cell.angle_gamma   90.00
#
_symmetry.space_group_name_H-M   'P 1'
#
loop_
_entity.id
_entity.type
_entity.pdbx_description
1 polymer ?
#
loop_
_entity_poly.entity_id
_entity_poly.type
_entity_poly.pdbx_seq_one_letter_code
_entity_poly.pdbx_strand_id
1 'polypeptide(L)'
;MQYIKYGFLGALLVMAQVANAGVVSAAVAANFTAPMQEIVPLFEQASGHKVNLSFGSTGKFYAQIKQGAPYDVLISADSKTPQKLD
;
A
#
# COMPACT_ATOMS: atom_id res chain seq x y z
N MET A 1 28.83 -34.47 21.31
CA MET A 1 27.57 -34.63 20.54
C MET A 1 26.39 -33.73 20.98
N GLN A 2 26.54 -32.77 21.92
CA GLN A 2 25.40 -31.94 22.39
C GLN A 2 25.30 -30.56 21.72
N TYR A 3 26.38 -30.00 21.17
CA TYR A 3 26.39 -28.65 20.58
C TYR A 3 25.70 -28.53 19.22
N ILE A 4 25.60 -29.62 18.46
CA ILE A 4 24.97 -29.64 17.14
C ILE A 4 23.44 -29.44 17.26
N LYS A 5 22.84 -29.92 18.37
CA LYS A 5 21.40 -29.80 18.63
C LYS A 5 20.95 -28.35 18.86
N TYR A 6 21.75 -27.55 19.56
CA TYR A 6 21.45 -26.14 19.83
C TYR A 6 21.75 -25.22 18.65
N GLY A 7 22.71 -25.59 17.80
CA GLY A 7 22.98 -24.87 16.55
C GLY A 7 21.79 -24.88 15.57
N PHE A 8 21.04 -25.98 15.54
CA PHE A 8 19.84 -26.10 14.70
C PHE A 8 18.67 -25.24 15.23
N LEU A 9 18.55 -25.11 16.56
CA LEU A 9 17.53 -24.27 17.19
C LEU A 9 17.81 -22.77 16.99
N GLY A 10 19.09 -22.36 16.99
CA GLY A 10 19.50 -21.00 16.68
C GLY A 10 19.28 -20.60 15.21
N ALA A 11 19.46 -21.54 14.28
CA ALA A 11 19.21 -21.31 12.85
C ALA A 11 17.72 -21.11 12.51
N LEU A 12 16.80 -21.76 13.25
CA LEU A 12 15.35 -21.54 13.09
C LEU A 12 14.90 -20.16 13.58
N LEU A 13 15.58 -19.57 14.57
CA LEU A 13 15.21 -18.28 15.14
C LEU A 13 15.54 -17.09 14.22
N VAL A 14 16.48 -17.26 13.27
CA VAL A 14 16.90 -16.23 12.31
C VAL A 14 15.91 -16.09 11.13
N MET A 15 14.99 -17.05 10.95
CA MET A 15 13.84 -16.89 10.05
C MET A 15 12.71 -16.04 10.66
N ALA A 16 12.94 -15.39 11.81
CA ALA A 16 12.04 -14.40 12.38
C ALA A 16 11.93 -13.18 11.46
N GLN A 17 11.09 -13.33 10.44
CA GLN A 17 10.18 -12.35 9.87
C GLN A 17 10.79 -10.95 9.77
N VAL A 18 11.54 -10.72 8.69
CA VAL A 18 11.74 -9.35 8.20
C VAL A 18 10.35 -8.82 7.82
N ALA A 19 9.73 -8.07 8.72
CA ALA A 19 8.49 -7.38 8.45
C ALA A 19 8.78 -6.37 7.32
N ASN A 20 8.34 -6.70 6.11
CA ASN A 20 8.50 -5.81 4.97
C ASN A 20 7.40 -4.74 5.05
N ALA A 21 7.80 -3.50 5.30
CA ALA A 21 6.91 -2.36 5.20
C ALA A 21 6.43 -2.22 3.74
N GLY A 22 5.24 -2.73 3.45
CA GLY A 22 4.62 -2.60 2.13
C GLY A 22 4.46 -1.15 1.69
N VAL A 23 4.54 -0.91 0.38
CA VAL A 23 4.23 0.38 -0.26
C VAL A 23 2.85 0.25 -0.90
N VAL A 24 1.93 1.14 -0.54
CA VAL A 24 0.59 1.26 -1.13
C VAL A 24 0.63 2.23 -2.29
N SER A 25 0.28 1.79 -3.49
CA SER A 25 0.11 2.63 -4.68
C SER A 25 -1.33 3.15 -4.76
N ALA A 26 -1.53 4.45 -4.48
CA ALA A 26 -2.84 5.06 -4.43
C ALA A 26 -3.07 6.05 -5.59
N ALA A 27 -4.12 5.80 -6.36
CA ALA A 27 -4.66 6.74 -7.35
C ALA A 27 -5.66 7.69 -6.68
N VAL A 28 -5.41 8.99 -6.71
CA VAL A 28 -6.16 9.98 -5.95
C VAL A 28 -6.74 11.06 -6.85
N ALA A 29 -8.05 11.24 -6.80
CA ALA A 29 -8.72 12.34 -7.49
C ALA A 29 -8.20 13.70 -6.99
N ALA A 30 -7.93 14.63 -7.91
CA ALA A 30 -7.22 15.88 -7.63
C ALA A 30 -7.87 16.75 -6.53
N ASN A 31 -9.18 16.65 -6.33
CA ASN A 31 -9.90 17.35 -5.26
C ASN A 31 -9.55 16.86 -3.84
N PHE A 32 -8.88 15.71 -3.71
CA PHE A 32 -8.39 15.18 -2.43
C PHE A 32 -6.89 15.42 -2.20
N THR A 33 -6.22 16.22 -3.03
CA THR A 33 -4.77 16.47 -2.90
C THR A 33 -4.39 16.99 -1.51
N ALA A 34 -5.00 18.08 -1.06
CA ALA A 34 -4.69 18.68 0.24
C ALA A 34 -5.00 17.72 1.42
N PRO A 35 -6.20 17.11 1.52
CA PRO A 35 -6.47 16.11 2.55
C PRO A 35 -5.46 14.95 2.56
N MET A 36 -5.04 14.44 1.40
CA MET A 36 -4.09 13.33 1.33
C MET A 36 -2.68 13.72 1.77
N GLN A 37 -2.26 14.96 1.54
CA GLN A 37 -0.98 15.46 2.04
C GLN A 37 -0.93 15.51 3.57
N GLU A 38 -2.08 15.69 4.24
CA GLU A 38 -2.17 15.68 5.69
C GLU A 38 -2.32 14.26 6.26
N ILE A 39 -3.13 13.41 5.64
CA ILE A 39 -3.46 12.07 6.14
C ILE A 39 -2.30 11.08 5.93
N VAL A 40 -1.61 11.15 4.79
CA VAL A 40 -0.57 10.16 4.44
C VAL A 40 0.57 10.12 5.45
N PRO A 41 1.18 11.24 5.88
CA PRO A 41 2.22 11.21 6.91
C PRO A 41 1.76 10.53 8.20
N LEU A 42 0.52 10.77 8.63
CA LEU A 42 -0.06 10.15 9.83
C LEU A 42 -0.25 8.63 9.64
N PHE A 43 -0.75 8.22 8.47
CA PHE A 43 -0.88 6.81 8.12
C PHE A 43 0.49 6.10 8.09
N GLU A 44 1.49 6.71 7.46
CA GLU A 44 2.83 6.12 7.38
C GLU A 44 3.48 6.01 8.76
N GLN A 45 3.28 7.00 9.62
CA GLN A 45 3.78 6.97 11.00
C GLN A 45 3.08 5.91 11.84
N ALA A 46 1.75 5.77 11.72
CA ALA A 46 0.97 4.86 12.55
C ALA A 46 1.11 3.39 12.11
N SER A 47 1.24 3.14 10.81
CA SER A 47 1.26 1.78 10.25
C SER A 47 2.67 1.26 9.91
N GLY A 48 3.63 2.16 9.69
CA GLY A 48 4.94 1.82 9.13
C GLY A 48 4.91 1.53 7.63
N HIS A 49 3.74 1.49 6.98
CA HIS A 49 3.61 1.33 5.52
C HIS A 49 3.87 2.65 4.80
N LYS A 50 4.39 2.56 3.58
CA LYS A 50 4.58 3.74 2.72
C LYS A 50 3.43 3.91 1.75
N VAL A 51 3.18 5.13 1.31
CA VAL A 51 2.14 5.42 0.32
C VAL A 51 2.74 6.20 -0.85
N ASN A 52 2.62 5.64 -2.05
CA ASN A 52 2.93 6.33 -3.29
C ASN A 52 1.65 6.93 -3.89
N LEU A 53 1.57 8.26 -3.94
CA LEU A 53 0.39 8.99 -4.40
C LEU A 53 0.51 9.37 -5.87
N SER A 54 -0.50 9.03 -6.66
CA SER A 54 -0.70 9.56 -8.01
C SER A 54 -1.94 10.45 -8.03
N PHE A 55 -1.78 11.74 -8.38
CA PHE A 55 -2.90 12.67 -8.48
C PHE A 55 -3.39 12.86 -9.92
N GLY A 56 -4.70 12.98 -10.11
CA GLY A 56 -5.31 13.03 -11.44
C GLY A 56 -6.84 13.04 -11.40
N SER A 57 -7.50 12.81 -12.54
CA SER A 57 -8.96 12.72 -12.57
C SER A 57 -9.44 11.29 -12.29
N THR A 58 -10.58 11.14 -11.61
CA THR A 58 -11.23 9.85 -11.39
C THR A 58 -11.37 9.05 -12.68
N GLY A 59 -11.85 9.69 -13.77
CA GLY A 59 -12.08 9.01 -15.05
C GLY A 59 -10.79 8.46 -15.67
N LYS A 60 -9.67 9.21 -15.57
CA LYS A 60 -8.36 8.75 -16.08
C LYS A 60 -7.88 7.54 -15.29
N PHE A 61 -7.92 7.60 -13.96
CA PHE A 61 -7.49 6.47 -13.13
C PHE A 61 -8.39 5.26 -13.29
N TYR A 62 -9.70 5.44 -13.37
CA TYR A 62 -10.62 4.35 -13.67
C TYR A 62 -10.25 3.63 -14.99
N ALA A 63 -9.99 4.40 -16.06
CA ALA A 63 -9.58 3.82 -17.34
C ALA A 63 -8.24 3.08 -17.22
N GLN A 64 -7.27 3.65 -16.51
CA GLN A 64 -5.97 3.00 -16.27
C GLN A 64 -6.11 1.71 -15.45
N ILE A 65 -6.87 1.72 -14.36
CA ILE A 65 -7.11 0.54 -13.52
C ILE A 65 -7.82 -0.55 -14.33
N LYS A 66 -8.83 -0.19 -15.13
CA LYS A 66 -9.49 -1.14 -16.06
C LYS A 66 -8.53 -1.71 -17.11
N GLN A 67 -7.45 -0.99 -17.44
CA GLN A 67 -6.39 -1.45 -18.34
C GLN A 67 -5.26 -2.23 -17.60
N GLY A 68 -5.40 -2.49 -16.31
CA GLY A 68 -4.43 -3.25 -15.52
C GLY A 68 -3.33 -2.40 -14.88
N ALA A 69 -3.51 -1.08 -14.78
CA ALA A 69 -2.59 -0.26 -13.99
C ALA A 69 -2.56 -0.75 -12.53
N PRO A 70 -1.37 -0.99 -11.94
CA PRO A 70 -1.22 -1.65 -10.65
C PRO A 70 -1.40 -0.65 -9.50
N TYR A 71 -2.60 -0.10 -9.35
CA TYR A 71 -2.99 0.67 -8.18
C TYR A 71 -3.68 -0.25 -7.17
N ASP A 72 -3.30 -0.11 -5.89
CA ASP A 72 -3.92 -0.86 -4.79
C ASP A 72 -5.24 -0.23 -4.35
N VAL A 73 -5.33 1.11 -4.44
CA VAL A 73 -6.49 1.88 -3.97
C VAL A 73 -6.81 3.02 -4.94
N LEU A 74 -8.11 3.23 -5.21
CA LEU A 74 -8.65 4.40 -5.89
C LEU A 74 -9.43 5.29 -4.90
N ILE A 75 -8.95 6.52 -4.70
CA ILE A 75 -9.69 7.58 -4.01
C ILE A 75 -10.39 8.44 -5.06
N SER A 76 -11.67 8.14 -5.31
CA SER A 76 -12.48 8.79 -6.36
C SER A 76 -13.22 10.05 -5.88
N ALA A 77 -13.38 11.04 -6.77
CA ALA A 77 -14.25 12.21 -6.60
C ALA A 77 -15.75 11.88 -6.46
N ASP A 78 -16.18 10.67 -6.81
CA ASP A 78 -17.57 10.22 -6.71
C ASP A 78 -17.65 8.75 -6.25
N SER A 79 -18.77 8.38 -5.63
CA SER A 79 -19.01 7.04 -5.10
C SER A 79 -19.39 6.00 -6.16
N LYS A 80 -19.86 6.43 -7.34
CA LYS A 80 -20.36 5.53 -8.39
C LYS A 80 -19.22 4.91 -9.21
N THR A 81 -18.12 5.63 -9.39
CA THR A 81 -17.02 5.16 -10.24
C THR A 81 -16.27 3.97 -9.64
N PRO A 82 -15.87 3.97 -8.34
CA PRO A 82 -15.25 2.80 -7.72
C PRO A 82 -16.10 1.53 -7.79
N GLN A 83 -17.43 1.65 -7.65
CA GLN A 83 -18.38 0.52 -7.74
C GLN A 83 -18.38 -0.18 -9.12
N LYS A 84 -17.80 0.44 -10.14
CA LYS A 84 -17.66 -0.17 -11.47
C LYS A 84 -16.39 -1.03 -11.58
N LEU A 85 -15.53 -1.03 -10.57
CA LEU A 85 -14.30 -1.84 -10.51
C LEU A 85 -14.52 -3.22 -9.90
N ASP A 86 -15.65 -3.42 -9.22
CA ASP A 86 -16.09 -4.70 -8.64
C ASP A 86 -16.43 -5.76 -9.72
#